data_AF-A0AAE1UG74-F1
#
_entry.id   AF-A0AAE1UG74-F1
#
_cell.length_a   1.000
_cell.length_b   1.000
_cell.length_c   1.000
_cell.angle_alpha   90.00
_cell.angle_beta   90.00
_cell.angle_gamma   90.00
#
_symmetry.space_group_name_H-M   'P 1'
#
loop_
_entity.id
_entity.type
_entity.pdbx_description
1 polymer ?
#
loop_
_entity_poly.entity_id
_entity_poly.type
_entity_poly.pdbx_seq_one_letter_code
_entity_poly.pdbx_strand_id
1 'polypeptide(L)'
;MIYAQSPSHRYLPELQSFPASWIKDDTRPHLDPHQYGNREKTSTSHYLLYLMDFLYKTTDNSNKCVAVLSIDFSKAFDRVDHTIALQHLLNNGMRGELVAWVSSFLTGRSQVDRYCGTTFTQRNSTCAACATGHRPRSTYF
;
A
#
# COMPACT_ATOMS: atom_id res chain seq x y z
N MET A 1 -13.33 13.77 7.67
CA MET A 1 -14.42 12.84 7.30
C MET A 1 -14.74 13.08 5.83
N ILE A 2 -13.99 12.47 4.91
CA ILE A 2 -14.14 12.72 3.46
C ILE A 2 -14.54 11.40 2.80
N TYR A 3 -15.84 11.18 2.67
CA TYR A 3 -16.41 10.30 1.66
C TYR A 3 -17.64 10.99 1.10
N ALA A 4 -17.48 11.57 -0.10
CA ALA A 4 -18.58 12.02 -0.92
C ALA A 4 -18.77 10.96 -2.02
N GLN A 5 -19.61 9.96 -1.76
CA GLN A 5 -19.87 8.86 -2.69
C GLN A 5 -21.05 9.21 -3.61
N SER A 6 -20.85 9.00 -4.93
CA SER A 6 -21.88 9.08 -5.97
C SER A 6 -22.95 7.98 -5.79
N PRO A 7 -24.24 8.21 -6.13
CA PRO A 7 -25.36 7.37 -5.68
C PRO A 7 -25.46 5.97 -6.31
N SER A 8 -24.69 5.64 -7.34
CA SER A 8 -24.89 4.42 -8.16
C SER A 8 -24.04 3.20 -7.75
N HIS A 9 -23.06 3.34 -6.85
CA HIS A 9 -22.26 2.22 -6.35
C HIS A 9 -22.15 2.27 -4.83
N ARG A 10 -23.24 1.96 -4.14
CA ARG A 10 -23.27 1.81 -2.68
C ARG A 10 -22.74 0.42 -2.31
N TYR A 11 -21.43 0.18 -2.42
CA TYR A 11 -20.82 -0.97 -1.77
C TYR A 11 -20.72 -0.66 -0.27
N LEU A 12 -21.48 -1.41 0.54
CA LEU A 12 -21.47 -1.33 2.00
C LEU A 12 -20.03 -1.54 2.51
N PRO A 13 -19.53 -0.77 3.50
CA PRO A 13 -18.20 -0.98 4.10
C PRO A 13 -18.01 -2.43 4.58
N GLU A 14 -19.10 -3.04 5.05
CA GLU A 14 -19.22 -4.44 5.45
C GLU A 14 -18.75 -5.40 4.34
N LEU A 15 -19.10 -5.12 3.07
CA LEU A 15 -18.82 -5.99 1.92
C LEU A 15 -17.38 -5.91 1.42
N GLN A 16 -16.65 -4.83 1.72
CA GLN A 16 -15.22 -4.71 1.38
C GLN A 16 -14.32 -5.48 2.35
N SER A 17 -14.82 -5.79 3.54
CA SER A 17 -14.05 -6.55 4.53
C SER A 17 -13.75 -7.99 4.08
N PHE A 18 -14.67 -8.60 3.33
CA PHE A 18 -14.54 -9.99 2.86
C PHE A 18 -13.48 -10.18 1.76
N PRO A 19 -13.42 -9.36 0.68
CA PRO A 19 -12.32 -9.42 -0.27
C PRO A 19 -10.97 -9.17 0.39
N ALA A 20 -10.91 -8.23 1.35
CA ALA A 20 -9.66 -7.90 2.02
C ALA A 20 -9.13 -9.05 2.90
N SER A 21 -9.98 -9.77 3.62
CA SER A 21 -9.56 -10.95 4.39
C SER A 21 -9.06 -12.06 3.48
N TRP A 22 -9.78 -12.33 2.39
CA TRP A 22 -9.39 -13.32 1.38
C TRP A 22 -8.08 -12.98 0.67
N ILE A 23 -7.84 -11.72 0.33
CA ILE A 23 -6.57 -11.26 -0.21
C ILE A 23 -5.44 -11.51 0.78
N LYS A 24 -5.65 -11.22 2.07
CA LYS A 24 -4.66 -11.50 3.12
C LYS A 24 -4.37 -12.99 3.22
N ASP A 25 -5.39 -13.83 3.19
CA ASP A 25 -5.23 -15.29 3.29
C ASP A 25 -4.41 -15.85 2.13
N ASP A 26 -4.69 -15.42 0.89
CA ASP A 26 -3.98 -15.87 -0.31
C ASP A 26 -2.53 -15.34 -0.37
N THR A 27 -2.29 -14.12 0.11
CA THR A 27 -0.94 -13.50 0.07
C THR A 27 -0.04 -13.93 1.22
N ARG A 28 -0.60 -14.23 2.39
CA ARG A 28 0.18 -14.50 3.62
C ARG A 28 1.25 -15.58 3.49
N PRO A 29 1.05 -16.71 2.80
CA PRO A 29 2.08 -17.74 2.62
C PRO A 29 3.28 -17.27 1.79
N HIS A 30 3.10 -16.23 0.98
CA HIS A 30 4.08 -15.73 0.01
C HIS A 30 4.78 -14.45 0.49
N LEU A 31 4.44 -13.94 1.67
CA LEU A 31 5.09 -12.76 2.26
C LEU A 31 6.43 -13.13 2.91
N ASP A 32 7.41 -12.24 2.78
CA ASP A 32 8.67 -12.34 3.52
C ASP A 32 8.39 -12.42 5.04
N PRO A 33 8.95 -13.40 5.76
CA PRO A 33 8.84 -13.47 7.21
C PRO A 33 9.27 -12.19 7.94
N HIS A 34 10.21 -11.43 7.37
CA HIS A 34 10.72 -10.14 7.85
C HIS A 34 9.97 -8.93 7.26
N GLN A 35 8.82 -9.13 6.63
CA GLN A 35 7.89 -8.04 6.33
C GLN A 35 7.08 -7.70 7.59
N TYR A 36 7.37 -6.53 8.17
CA TYR A 36 6.71 -6.06 9.39
C TYR A 36 5.61 -5.01 9.12
N GLY A 37 5.61 -4.41 7.92
CA GLY A 37 4.59 -3.44 7.50
C GLY A 37 3.31 -4.11 7.02
N ASN A 38 2.17 -3.46 7.27
CA ASN A 38 0.84 -3.88 6.80
C ASN A 38 0.47 -5.34 7.14
N ARG A 39 1.01 -5.87 8.23
CA ARG A 39 0.78 -7.23 8.70
C ARG A 39 0.22 -7.19 10.13
N GLU A 40 -0.74 -8.05 10.40
CA GLU A 40 -1.34 -8.15 11.72
C GLU A 40 -0.32 -8.66 12.74
N LYS A 41 -0.38 -8.11 13.96
CA LYS A 41 0.48 -8.48 15.08
C LYS A 41 1.97 -8.17 14.87
N THR A 42 2.32 -7.37 13.87
CA THR A 42 3.67 -6.80 13.69
C THR A 42 3.60 -5.28 13.77
N SER A 43 4.74 -4.65 14.06
CA SER A 43 4.86 -3.19 14.11
C SER A 43 6.28 -2.77 13.72
N THR A 44 6.48 -1.47 13.48
CA THR A 44 7.80 -0.89 13.23
C THR A 44 8.78 -1.20 14.37
N SER A 45 8.30 -1.32 15.61
CA SER A 45 9.15 -1.70 16.75
C SER A 45 9.71 -3.12 16.60
N HIS A 46 8.94 -4.07 16.07
CA HIS A 46 9.44 -5.42 15.82
C HIS A 46 10.55 -5.42 14.77
N TYR A 47 10.40 -4.63 13.70
CA TYR A 47 11.45 -4.44 12.71
C TYR A 47 12.72 -3.85 13.33
N LEU A 48 12.59 -2.79 14.14
CA LEU A 48 13.73 -2.16 14.80
C LEU A 48 14.45 -3.11 15.76
N LEU A 49 13.69 -3.89 16.55
CA LEU A 49 14.27 -4.90 17.45
C LEU A 49 15.05 -5.96 16.67
N TYR A 50 14.48 -6.48 15.57
CA TYR A 50 15.17 -7.42 14.69
C TYR A 50 16.44 -6.82 14.08
N LEU A 51 16.36 -5.60 13.56
CA LEU A 51 17.51 -4.91 12.97
C LEU A 51 18.63 -4.71 14.00
N MET A 52 18.30 -4.24 15.20
CA MET A 52 19.27 -4.06 16.28
C MET A 52 19.92 -5.39 16.67
N ASP A 53 19.13 -6.44 16.88
CA ASP A 53 19.63 -7.78 17.21
C ASP A 53 20.58 -8.32 16.12
N PHE A 54 20.21 -8.15 14.84
CA PHE A 54 21.06 -8.52 13.72
C PHE A 54 22.39 -7.75 13.69
N LEU A 55 22.35 -6.44 13.93
CA LEU A 55 23.55 -5.61 13.97
C LEU A 55 24.48 -6.06 15.10
N TYR A 56 23.99 -6.15 16.33
CA TYR A 56 24.80 -6.53 17.50
C TYR A 56 25.44 -7.91 17.33
N LYS A 57 24.66 -8.93 16.95
CA LYS A 57 25.17 -10.29 16.73
C LYS A 57 26.25 -10.36 15.66
N THR A 58 26.14 -9.51 14.64
CA THR A 58 27.11 -9.51 13.55
C THR A 58 28.40 -8.80 13.97
N THR A 59 28.29 -7.67 14.67
CA THR A 59 29.43 -6.87 15.15
C THR A 59 30.18 -7.49 16.32
N ASP A 60 29.54 -8.33 17.12
CA ASP A 60 30.20 -9.07 18.22
C ASP A 60 31.27 -10.05 17.69
N ASN A 61 31.24 -10.40 16.40
CA ASN A 61 32.32 -11.11 15.75
C ASN A 61 33.40 -10.11 15.31
N SER A 62 34.56 -10.13 15.97
CA SER A 62 35.64 -9.14 15.86
C SER A 62 36.18 -8.83 14.44
N ASN A 63 35.81 -9.61 13.42
CA ASN A 63 36.26 -9.46 12.04
C ASN A 63 35.13 -9.15 11.04
N LYS A 64 33.95 -8.71 11.49
CA LYS A 64 32.82 -8.38 10.60
C LYS A 64 32.44 -6.91 10.67
N CYS A 65 32.13 -6.34 9.51
CA CYS A 65 31.56 -5.00 9.37
C CYS A 65 30.16 -5.12 8.76
N VAL A 66 29.23 -4.29 9.22
CA VAL A 66 27.86 -4.24 8.69
C VAL A 66 27.60 -2.90 8.04
N ALA A 67 27.09 -2.91 6.82
CA ALA A 67 26.58 -1.74 6.13
C ALA A 67 25.05 -1.85 6.02
N VAL A 68 24.34 -0.77 6.34
CA VAL A 68 22.88 -0.71 6.22
C VAL A 68 22.53 0.21 5.05
N LEU A 69 21.77 -0.31 4.09
CA LEU A 69 21.23 0.45 2.97
C LEU A 69 19.72 0.65 3.21
N SER A 70 19.30 1.90 3.35
CA SER A 70 17.88 2.26 3.46
C SER A 70 17.41 2.87 2.14
N ILE A 71 16.33 2.33 1.57
CA ILE A 71 15.74 2.76 0.30
C ILE A 71 14.29 3.17 0.55
N ASP A 72 13.91 4.36 0.09
CA ASP A 72 12.53 4.84 0.13
C ASP A 72 12.07 5.25 -1.27
N PHE A 73 10.88 4.79 -1.68
CA PHE A 73 10.32 5.05 -2.99
C PHE A 73 9.33 6.22 -2.91
N SER A 74 9.73 7.37 -3.47
CA SER A 74 8.83 8.52 -3.58
C SER A 74 7.60 8.16 -4.42
N LYS A 75 6.40 8.40 -3.87
CA LYS A 75 5.11 8.05 -4.51
C LYS A 75 5.05 6.57 -4.93
N ALA A 76 5.46 5.66 -4.05
CA ALA A 76 5.56 4.22 -4.33
C ALA A 76 4.34 3.66 -5.07
N PHE A 77 3.12 3.95 -4.60
CA PHE A 77 1.90 3.45 -5.22
C PHE A 77 1.68 3.99 -6.64
N ASP A 78 1.95 5.28 -6.89
CA ASP A 78 1.82 5.90 -8.22
C ASP A 78 2.80 5.33 -9.26
N ARG A 79 3.86 4.66 -8.80
CA ARG A 79 4.89 4.05 -9.66
C ARG A 79 4.65 2.58 -9.95
N VAL A 80 3.69 1.94 -9.29
CA VAL A 80 3.42 0.51 -9.49
C VAL A 80 2.69 0.34 -10.83
N ASP A 81 3.31 -0.38 -11.76
CA ASP A 81 2.62 -0.85 -12.96
C ASP A 81 1.56 -1.87 -12.56
N HIS A 82 0.29 -1.54 -12.81
CA HIS A 82 -0.84 -2.37 -12.42
C HIS A 82 -0.86 -3.73 -13.13
N THR A 83 -0.35 -3.83 -14.36
CA THR A 83 -0.27 -5.08 -15.11
C THR A 83 0.71 -6.03 -14.44
N ILE A 84 1.90 -5.52 -14.10
CA ILE A 84 2.94 -6.30 -13.42
C ILE A 84 2.45 -6.71 -12.03
N ALA A 85 1.80 -5.81 -11.29
CA ALA A 85 1.25 -6.11 -9.97
C ALA A 85 0.19 -7.23 -10.02
N LEU A 86 -0.77 -7.15 -10.95
CA LEU A 86 -1.82 -8.17 -11.10
C LEU A 86 -1.24 -9.52 -11.54
N GLN A 87 -0.26 -9.52 -12.46
CA GLN A 87 0.42 -10.73 -12.88
C GLN A 87 1.21 -11.36 -11.71
N HIS A 88 1.84 -10.54 -10.87
CA HIS A 88 2.51 -11.01 -9.67
C HIS A 88 1.52 -11.65 -8.69
N LEU A 89 0.33 -11.08 -8.49
CA LEU A 89 -0.70 -11.68 -7.63
C LEU A 89 -1.14 -13.06 -8.14
N LEU A 90 -1.37 -13.20 -9.46
CA LEU A 90 -1.72 -14.49 -10.07
C LEU A 90 -0.60 -15.52 -9.91
N ASN A 91 0.65 -15.12 -10.17
CA ASN A 91 1.80 -16.01 -10.09
C ASN A 91 2.09 -16.49 -8.66
N ASN A 92 1.72 -15.69 -7.64
CA ASN A 92 1.79 -16.06 -6.23
C ASN A 92 0.52 -16.79 -5.75
N GLY A 93 -0.25 -17.40 -6.66
CA GLY A 93 -1.35 -18.31 -6.31
C GLY A 93 -2.61 -17.63 -5.79
N MET A 94 -2.78 -16.31 -5.98
CA MET A 94 -4.05 -15.66 -5.66
C MET A 94 -5.16 -16.13 -6.60
N ARG A 95 -6.35 -16.33 -6.05
CA ARG A 95 -7.56 -16.70 -6.82
C ARG A 95 -7.84 -15.72 -7.95
N GLY A 96 -8.15 -16.24 -9.15
CA GLY A 96 -8.41 -15.42 -10.34
C GLY A 96 -9.55 -14.42 -10.17
N GLU A 97 -10.57 -14.77 -9.39
CA GLU A 97 -11.70 -13.92 -9.05
C GLU A 97 -11.27 -12.72 -8.18
N LEU A 98 -10.35 -12.94 -7.24
CA LEU A 98 -9.79 -11.86 -6.43
C LEU A 98 -8.91 -10.95 -7.27
N VAL A 99 -8.11 -11.50 -8.18
CA VAL A 99 -7.30 -10.69 -9.10
C VAL A 99 -8.19 -9.87 -10.03
N ALA A 100 -9.28 -10.44 -10.55
CA ALA A 100 -10.27 -9.69 -11.33
C ALA A 100 -10.92 -8.57 -10.51
N TRP A 101 -11.24 -8.84 -9.23
CA TRP A 101 -11.73 -7.82 -8.31
C TRP A 101 -10.70 -6.71 -8.08
N VAL A 102 -9.43 -7.04 -7.82
CA VAL A 102 -8.34 -6.07 -7.66
C VAL A 102 -8.10 -5.29 -8.96
N SER A 103 -8.20 -5.93 -10.13
CA SER A 103 -8.11 -5.26 -11.42
C SER A 103 -9.23 -4.25 -11.60
N SER A 104 -10.47 -4.61 -11.25
CA SER A 104 -11.59 -3.66 -11.24
C SER A 104 -11.39 -2.55 -10.21
N PHE A 105 -10.65 -2.84 -9.13
CA PHE A 105 -10.30 -1.84 -8.14
C PHE A 105 -9.28 -0.83 -8.67
N LEU A 106 -8.27 -1.27 -9.40
CA LEU A 106 -7.19 -0.41 -9.90
C LEU A 106 -7.54 0.36 -11.17
N THR A 107 -8.64 -0.01 -11.85
CA THR A 107 -9.02 0.56 -13.16
C THR A 107 -10.34 1.33 -13.09
N GLY A 108 -10.49 2.35 -13.95
CA GLY A 108 -11.78 3.00 -14.21
C GLY A 108 -12.40 3.82 -13.07
N ARG A 109 -11.63 4.21 -12.05
CA ARG A 109 -12.13 5.05 -10.95
C ARG A 109 -12.03 6.54 -11.24
N SER A 110 -13.01 7.29 -10.74
CA SER A 110 -12.95 8.74 -10.61
C SER A 110 -12.98 9.12 -9.13
N GLN A 111 -12.13 10.05 -8.74
CA GLN A 111 -12.10 10.59 -7.39
C GLN A 111 -12.88 11.91 -7.33
N VAL A 112 -13.64 12.09 -6.26
CA VAL A 112 -14.35 13.33 -5.96
C VAL A 112 -13.84 13.84 -4.62
N ASP A 113 -13.20 15.00 -4.65
CA ASP A 113 -12.71 15.66 -3.46
C ASP A 113 -13.65 16.80 -3.05
N ARG A 114 -13.95 16.89 -1.76
CA ARG A 114 -14.69 18.04 -1.21
C ARG A 114 -13.75 18.89 -0.37
N TYR A 115 -13.59 20.14 -0.76
CA TYR A 115 -12.80 21.11 -0.02
C TYR A 115 -13.66 22.36 0.27
N CYS A 116 -13.77 22.71 1.55
CA CYS A 116 -14.56 23.87 2.03
C CYS A 116 -15.99 23.96 1.45
N GLY A 117 -16.68 22.81 1.31
CA GLY A 117 -18.05 22.75 0.77
C GLY A 117 -18.14 22.75 -0.77
N THR A 118 -17.04 23.02 -1.46
CA THR A 118 -16.95 22.90 -2.92
C THR A 118 -16.55 21.48 -3.31
N THR A 119 -17.25 20.91 -4.30
CA THR A 119 -16.97 19.56 -4.82
C THR A 119 -16.16 19.66 -6.10
N PHE A 120 -14.97 19.04 -6.12
CA PHE A 120 -14.11 18.93 -7.29
C PHE A 120 -14.14 17.49 -7.77
N THR A 121 -14.56 17.27 -9.02
CA THR A 121 -14.56 15.94 -9.64
C THR A 121 -13.33 15.82 -10.53
N GLN A 122 -12.42 14.91 -10.19
CA GLN A 122 -11.31 14.56 -11.08
C GLN A 122 -11.79 13.49 -12.06
N ARG A 123 -11.75 13.80 -13.36
CA ARG A 123 -11.98 12.80 -14.41
C ARG A 123 -10.62 12.21 -14.80
N ASN A 124 -10.50 10.90 -14.67
CA ASN A 124 -9.36 10.08 -15.07
C ASN A 124 -8.13 10.12 -14.14
N SER A 125 -8.32 9.70 -12.89
CA SER A 125 -7.19 9.30 -12.03
C SER A 125 -7.06 7.77 -12.07
N THR A 126 -6.02 7.25 -12.73
CA THR A 126 -5.52 5.90 -12.44
C THR A 126 -5.12 5.90 -10.98
N CYS A 127 -5.92 5.23 -10.16
CA CYS A 127 -5.80 5.30 -8.73
C CYS A 127 -4.48 4.66 -8.30
N ALA A 128 -3.64 5.42 -7.61
CA ALA A 128 -2.66 4.79 -6.75
C ALA A 128 -2.40 5.56 -5.46
N ALA A 129 -2.41 6.90 -5.49
CA ALA A 129 -2.54 7.70 -4.28
C ALA A 129 -3.21 9.02 -4.63
N CYS A 130 -4.19 9.43 -3.83
CA CYS A 130 -4.89 10.70 -3.93
C CYS A 130 -3.96 11.85 -4.34
N ALA A 131 -4.36 12.58 -5.38
CA ALA A 131 -3.96 13.94 -5.72
C ALA A 131 -2.85 14.53 -4.83
N THR A 132 -1.60 14.63 -5.35
CA THR A 132 -0.68 15.63 -4.80
C THR A 132 -1.32 17.00 -5.04
N GLY A 133 -2.03 17.49 -4.02
CA GLY A 133 -2.35 18.88 -3.89
C GLY A 133 -1.08 19.68 -4.09
N HIS A 134 -1.16 20.68 -4.95
CA HIS A 134 -0.26 21.83 -4.91
C HIS A 134 -0.17 22.27 -3.44
N ARG A 135 0.89 21.90 -2.72
CA ARG A 135 1.39 22.76 -1.66
C ARG A 135 2.07 23.91 -2.38
N PRO A 136 1.64 25.17 -2.21
CA PRO A 136 2.54 26.27 -2.49
C PRO A 136 3.79 26.01 -1.65
N ARG A 137 4.96 26.04 -2.27
CA ARG A 137 6.23 26.15 -1.53
C ARG A 137 6.14 27.42 -0.69
N SER A 138 5.81 27.28 0.58
CA SER A 138 6.23 28.26 1.58
C SER A 138 7.58 27.78 2.10
N THR A 139 8.62 28.28 1.46
CA THR A 139 9.96 28.33 2.05
C THR A 139 9.92 29.29 3.22
N TYR A 140 9.81 28.78 4.45
CA TYR A 140 10.37 29.43 5.64
C TYR A 140 10.80 28.34 6.61
N PHE A 141 12.10 28.38 6.92
CA PHE A 141 12.90 27.65 7.92
C PHE A 141 12.27 26.49 8.70
#